data_AF-A0AAD1RMN0-F1
#
_entry.id   AF-A0AAD1RMN0-F1
#
_cell.length_a   1.000
_cell.length_b   1.000
_cell.length_c   1.000
_cell.angle_alpha   90.00
_cell.angle_beta   90.00
_cell.angle_gamma   90.00
#
_symmetry.space_group_name_H-M   'P 1'
#
loop_
_entity.id
_entity.type
_entity.pdbx_description
1 polymer ?
#
loop_
_entity_poly.entity_id
_entity_poly.type
_entity_poly.pdbx_seq_one_letter_code
_entity_poly.pdbx_strand_id
1 'polypeptide(L)'
;MPEQDGENLYTILTTLFTLILNHKPDAPVILDTAHRSLRRKSATGDTPRDIICRVHYYALKEDVLKHLRDTSAPMRFQGHEIQIYQDLSWHTLQARRALRPITDQLRMRNLRYRWGYPFALIVNTRGTTFTISTHQDITPFTKALNLTETNILDWYALDPALTAPSAQQRPRWRSPAKRQRLAHAGHIPQGAGGQNNTIEH
;
A
#
# COMPACT_ATOMS: atom_id res chain seq x y z
N MET A 1 -11.39 10.71 -6.34
CA MET A 1 -11.47 12.00 -5.62
C MET A 1 -10.41 12.94 -6.16
N PRO A 2 -10.78 14.04 -6.84
CA PRO A 2 -9.82 14.98 -7.41
C PRO A 2 -8.90 15.58 -6.34
N GLU A 3 -7.72 16.04 -6.73
CA GLU A 3 -6.79 16.77 -5.86
C GLU A 3 -7.16 18.26 -5.87
N GLN A 4 -7.39 18.84 -4.69
CA GLN A 4 -7.66 20.28 -4.54
C GLN A 4 -6.52 20.96 -3.79
N ASP A 5 -6.19 22.19 -4.18
CA ASP A 5 -5.16 22.98 -3.50
C ASP A 5 -5.66 23.36 -2.09
N GLY A 6 -4.86 23.07 -1.07
CA GLY A 6 -5.24 23.30 0.33
C GLY A 6 -6.26 22.31 0.90
N GLU A 7 -6.44 21.14 0.28
CA GLU A 7 -7.40 20.14 0.75
C GLU A 7 -7.14 19.70 2.21
N ASN A 8 -8.21 19.67 3.02
CA ASN A 8 -8.17 19.07 4.35
C ASN A 8 -8.66 17.62 4.28
N LEU A 9 -7.72 16.69 4.12
CA LEU A 9 -8.01 15.25 4.03
C LEU A 9 -8.72 14.71 5.28
N TYR A 10 -8.44 15.24 6.47
CA TYR A 10 -9.10 14.80 7.70
C TYR A 10 -10.60 15.11 7.63
N THR A 11 -10.97 16.34 7.28
CA THR A 11 -12.39 16.73 7.15
C THR A 11 -13.11 15.91 6.09
N ILE A 12 -12.47 15.70 4.93
CA ILE A 12 -13.03 14.91 3.82
C ILE A 12 -13.28 13.47 4.27
N LEU A 13 -12.27 12.81 4.85
CA LEU A 13 -12.37 11.42 5.28
C LEU A 13 -13.33 11.23 6.46
N THR A 14 -13.34 12.16 7.43
CA THR A 14 -14.30 12.15 8.54
C THR A 14 -15.73 12.25 8.01
N THR A 15 -15.99 13.17 7.07
CA THR A 15 -17.31 13.31 6.44
C THR A 15 -17.68 12.05 5.66
N LEU A 16 -16.74 11.49 4.91
CA LEU A 16 -16.92 10.28 4.12
C LEU A 16 -17.26 9.07 4.99
N PHE A 17 -16.48 8.78 6.03
CA PHE A 17 -16.74 7.64 6.91
C PHE A 17 -18.02 7.80 7.71
N THR A 18 -18.36 9.04 8.11
CA THR A 18 -19.66 9.32 8.74
C THR A 18 -20.82 9.02 7.79
N LEU A 19 -20.69 9.40 6.51
CA LEU A 19 -21.67 9.09 5.47
C LEU A 19 -21.81 7.59 5.24
N ILE A 20 -20.70 6.85 5.11
CA ILE A 20 -20.71 5.40 4.88
C ILE A 20 -21.44 4.68 6.01
N LEU A 21 -21.14 5.05 7.25
CA LEU A 21 -21.66 4.31 8.39
C LEU A 21 -23.08 4.74 8.79
N ASN A 22 -23.65 5.78 8.18
CA ASN A 22 -24.93 6.37 8.56
C ASN A 22 -25.07 6.63 10.08
N HIS A 23 -23.94 6.79 10.78
CA HIS A 23 -23.95 6.87 12.23
C HIS A 23 -24.51 8.22 12.68
N LYS A 24 -25.57 8.17 13.50
CA LYS A 24 -25.70 9.13 14.61
C LYS A 24 -24.49 8.90 15.54
N PRO A 25 -23.85 9.95 16.06
CA PRO A 25 -22.50 9.86 16.61
C PRO A 25 -22.50 9.15 17.97
N ASP A 26 -22.46 7.82 17.97
CA ASP A 26 -22.15 7.05 19.18
C ASP A 26 -20.63 6.98 19.41
N ALA A 27 -19.82 7.14 18.34
CA ALA A 27 -18.37 7.25 18.42
C ALA A 27 -17.81 8.23 17.38
N PRO A 28 -16.81 9.06 17.73
CA PRO A 28 -16.18 9.98 16.78
C PRO A 28 -15.29 9.23 15.77
N VAL A 29 -15.33 9.66 14.51
CA VAL A 29 -14.36 9.23 13.49
C VAL A 29 -13.02 9.92 13.77
N ILE A 30 -12.09 9.20 14.40
CA ILE A 30 -10.73 9.68 14.71
C ILE A 30 -9.72 9.05 13.73
N LEU A 31 -8.94 9.92 13.10
CA LEU A 31 -7.87 9.55 12.18
C LEU A 31 -6.54 9.99 12.78
N ASP A 32 -5.58 9.06 12.82
CA ASP A 32 -4.24 9.37 13.28
C ASP A 32 -3.38 10.01 12.20
N THR A 33 -3.55 9.57 10.95
CA THR A 33 -2.87 10.13 9.79
C THR A 33 -3.76 10.10 8.55
N ALA A 34 -3.62 11.09 7.68
CA ALA A 34 -4.22 11.12 6.36
C ALA A 34 -3.30 11.87 5.40
N HIS A 35 -2.92 11.22 4.30
CA HIS A 35 -2.06 11.83 3.28
C HIS A 35 -2.33 11.22 1.90
N ARG A 36 -1.95 11.94 0.83
CA ARG A 36 -1.91 11.37 -0.52
C ARG A 36 -0.68 10.49 -0.67
N SER A 37 -0.80 9.44 -1.48
CA SER A 37 0.32 8.55 -1.81
C SER A 37 1.50 9.33 -2.40
N LEU A 38 2.72 8.82 -2.17
CA LEU A 38 3.96 9.48 -2.59
C LEU A 38 4.25 9.38 -4.10
N ARG A 39 3.25 9.02 -4.93
CA ARG A 39 3.41 9.01 -6.38
C ARG A 39 3.57 10.43 -6.91
N ARG A 40 4.31 10.58 -8.03
CA ARG A 40 4.35 11.85 -8.74
C ARG A 40 2.95 12.20 -9.22
N LYS A 41 2.55 13.46 -9.08
CA LYS A 41 1.32 13.98 -9.68
C LYS A 41 1.40 13.75 -11.18
N SER A 42 0.32 13.25 -11.79
CA SER A 42 0.31 13.05 -13.25
C SER A 42 0.46 14.42 -13.93
N ALA A 43 1.20 14.44 -15.04
CA ALA A 43 1.45 15.69 -15.77
C ALA A 43 0.15 16.33 -16.29
N THR A 44 -0.84 15.50 -16.61
CA THR A 44 -2.16 15.93 -17.08
C THR A 44 -3.18 16.13 -15.96
N GLY A 45 -2.91 15.69 -14.73
CA GLY A 45 -3.85 15.77 -13.61
C GLY A 45 -5.03 14.78 -13.67
N ASP A 46 -5.12 13.94 -14.72
CA ASP A 46 -6.29 13.10 -14.99
C ASP A 46 -6.54 12.00 -13.95
N THR A 47 -5.51 11.57 -13.22
CA THR A 47 -5.62 10.52 -12.21
C THR A 47 -5.15 11.05 -10.86
N PRO A 48 -6.07 11.30 -9.92
CA PRO A 48 -5.70 11.76 -8.59
C PRO A 48 -4.96 10.67 -7.83
N ARG A 49 -4.04 11.07 -6.95
CA ARG A 49 -3.31 10.13 -6.08
C ARG A 49 -4.23 9.51 -5.04
N ASP A 50 -3.98 8.23 -4.76
CA ASP A 50 -4.68 7.51 -3.68
C ASP A 50 -4.48 8.23 -2.35
N ILE A 51 -5.51 8.19 -1.50
CA ILE A 51 -5.44 8.68 -0.11
C ILE A 51 -5.15 7.48 0.77
N ILE A 52 -4.11 7.59 1.59
CA ILE A 52 -3.76 6.63 2.62
C ILE A 52 -4.09 7.24 3.96
N CYS A 53 -4.90 6.55 4.77
CA CYS A 53 -5.26 6.99 6.10
C CYS A 53 -5.10 5.88 7.13
N ARG A 54 -4.72 6.28 8.35
CA ARG A 54 -4.69 5.42 9.52
C ARG A 54 -5.84 5.79 10.43
N VAL A 55 -6.82 4.90 10.52
CA VAL A 55 -7.93 5.03 11.45
C VAL A 55 -7.46 4.65 12.85
N HIS A 56 -7.84 5.45 13.85
CA HIS A 56 -7.43 5.21 15.24
C HIS A 56 -8.05 3.92 15.81
N TYR A 57 -9.36 3.73 15.59
CA TYR A 57 -10.09 2.56 16.08
C TYR A 57 -10.18 1.46 15.01
N TYR A 58 -9.72 0.26 15.34
CA TYR A 58 -9.83 -0.90 14.46
C TYR A 58 -11.28 -1.26 14.12
N ALA A 59 -12.20 -1.15 15.10
CA ALA A 59 -13.63 -1.42 14.91
C ALA A 59 -14.23 -0.54 13.80
N LEU A 60 -13.96 0.78 13.84
CA LEU A 60 -14.43 1.72 12.83
C LEU A 60 -13.98 1.32 11.42
N LYS A 61 -12.71 0.92 11.28
CA LYS A 61 -12.16 0.46 9.99
C LYS A 61 -12.85 -0.82 9.51
N GLU A 62 -13.11 -1.79 10.39
CA GLU A 62 -13.83 -3.02 10.02
C GLU A 62 -15.29 -2.76 9.64
N ASP A 63 -15.97 -1.86 10.35
CA ASP A 63 -17.36 -1.49 10.05
C ASP A 63 -17.47 -0.80 8.69
N VAL A 64 -16.55 0.12 8.37
CA VAL A 64 -16.48 0.77 7.05
C VAL A 64 -16.28 -0.27 5.96
N LEU A 65 -15.28 -1.16 6.12
CA LEU A 65 -15.00 -2.19 5.11
C LEU A 65 -16.13 -3.22 4.99
N LYS A 66 -16.82 -3.53 6.10
CA LYS A 66 -17.98 -4.43 6.08
C LYS A 66 -19.15 -3.80 5.34
N HIS A 67 -19.48 -2.54 5.64
CA HIS A 67 -20.55 -1.81 4.96
C HIS A 67 -20.34 -1.78 3.44
N LEU A 68 -19.09 -1.53 3.01
CA LEU A 68 -18.73 -1.52 1.58
C LEU A 68 -18.80 -2.90 0.92
N ARG A 69 -18.56 -3.99 1.65
CA ARG A 69 -18.70 -5.35 1.13
C ARG A 69 -20.17 -5.77 1.01
N ASP A 70 -20.99 -5.34 1.95
CA ASP A 70 -22.41 -5.69 2.02
C ASP A 70 -23.24 -4.84 1.03
N THR A 71 -22.74 -3.64 0.69
CA THR A 71 -23.36 -2.75 -0.29
C THR A 71 -22.92 -3.12 -1.71
N SER A 72 -23.87 -3.47 -2.57
CA SER A 72 -23.60 -3.82 -3.97
C SER A 72 -23.43 -2.61 -4.89
N ALA A 73 -23.87 -1.43 -4.46
CA ALA A 73 -23.79 -0.21 -5.25
C ALA A 73 -22.40 0.45 -5.16
N PRO A 74 -21.90 1.07 -6.25
CA PRO A 74 -20.67 1.83 -6.20
C PRO A 74 -20.81 3.00 -5.23
N MET A 75 -19.83 3.15 -4.32
CA MET A 75 -19.83 4.23 -3.36
C MET A 75 -19.56 5.56 -4.07
N ARG A 76 -20.44 6.54 -3.86
CA ARG A 76 -20.29 7.88 -4.42
C ARG A 76 -20.09 8.90 -3.33
N PHE A 77 -19.15 9.81 -3.54
CA PHE A 77 -18.89 10.92 -2.63
C PHE A 77 -18.55 12.17 -3.45
N GLN A 78 -19.26 13.26 -3.18
CA GLN A 78 -19.14 14.54 -3.93
C GLN A 78 -19.21 14.36 -5.46
N GLY A 79 -20.17 13.55 -5.94
CA GLY A 79 -20.38 13.29 -7.36
C GLY A 79 -19.43 12.27 -7.99
N HIS A 80 -18.34 11.89 -7.31
CA HIS A 80 -17.36 10.93 -7.78
C HIS A 80 -17.59 9.53 -7.24
N GLU A 81 -17.39 8.52 -8.08
CA GLU A 81 -17.24 7.13 -7.60
C GLU A 81 -15.91 6.97 -6.87
N ILE A 82 -15.95 6.29 -5.73
CA ILE A 82 -14.79 6.03 -4.89
C ILE A 82 -14.73 4.55 -4.53
N GLN A 83 -13.49 4.07 -4.41
CA GLN A 83 -13.20 2.71 -3.98
C GLN A 83 -12.31 2.78 -2.76
N ILE A 84 -12.63 1.97 -1.75
CA ILE A 84 -11.89 1.92 -0.49
C ILE A 84 -11.43 0.49 -0.31
N TYR A 85 -10.13 0.33 -0.10
CA TYR A 85 -9.48 -0.96 0.06
C TYR A 85 -8.69 -0.98 1.36
N GLN A 86 -8.49 -2.18 1.91
CA GLN A 86 -7.54 -2.37 2.99
C GLN A 86 -6.11 -2.20 2.46
N ASP A 87 -5.26 -1.52 3.22
CA ASP A 87 -3.83 -1.47 2.94
C ASP A 87 -3.19 -2.83 3.28
N LEU A 88 -2.64 -3.49 2.26
CA LEU A 88 -2.05 -4.81 2.34
C LEU A 88 -0.61 -4.75 1.84
N SER A 89 0.26 -5.51 2.49
CA SER A 89 1.65 -5.61 2.05
C SER A 89 1.75 -6.11 0.60
N TRP A 90 2.80 -5.69 -0.09
CA TRP A 90 3.08 -6.17 -1.45
C TRP A 90 3.11 -7.70 -1.51
N HIS A 91 3.73 -8.35 -0.52
CA HIS A 91 3.82 -9.80 -0.42
C HIS A 91 2.44 -10.47 -0.33
N THR A 92 1.58 -9.95 0.56
CA THR A 92 0.19 -10.42 0.71
C THR A 92 -0.59 -10.26 -0.60
N LEU A 93 -0.45 -9.12 -1.29
CA LEU A 93 -1.13 -8.88 -2.56
C LEU A 93 -0.68 -9.86 -3.63
N GLN A 94 0.61 -10.15 -3.72
CA GLN A 94 1.12 -11.11 -4.69
C GLN A 94 0.66 -12.53 -4.38
N ALA A 95 0.67 -12.95 -3.11
CA ALA A 95 0.21 -14.28 -2.74
C ALA A 95 -1.28 -14.47 -3.07
N ARG A 96 -2.09 -13.42 -2.88
CA ARG A 96 -3.51 -13.42 -3.32
C ARG A 96 -3.66 -13.49 -4.84
N ARG A 97 -2.79 -12.81 -5.60
CA ARG A 97 -2.78 -12.88 -7.07
C ARG A 97 -2.39 -14.27 -7.57
N ALA A 98 -1.42 -14.92 -6.93
CA ALA A 98 -0.99 -16.27 -7.27
C ALA A 98 -2.15 -17.29 -7.10
N LEU A 99 -3.03 -17.10 -6.12
CA LEU A 99 -4.23 -17.92 -5.94
C LEU A 99 -5.41 -17.55 -6.83
N ARG A 100 -5.28 -16.57 -7.74
CA ARG A 100 -6.37 -16.15 -8.63
C ARG A 100 -7.03 -17.34 -9.35
N PRO A 101 -6.29 -18.28 -9.98
CA PRO A 101 -6.89 -19.43 -10.64
C PRO A 101 -7.75 -20.29 -9.71
N ILE A 102 -7.33 -20.48 -8.46
CA ILE A 102 -8.11 -21.21 -7.44
C ILE A 102 -9.36 -20.40 -7.06
N THR A 103 -9.24 -19.09 -6.81
CA THR A 103 -10.41 -18.27 -6.45
C THR A 103 -11.42 -18.15 -7.60
N ASP A 104 -10.98 -18.14 -8.85
CA ASP A 104 -11.86 -18.15 -10.02
C ASP A 104 -12.68 -19.46 -10.04
N GLN A 105 -12.02 -20.59 -9.83
CA GLN A 105 -12.69 -21.89 -9.71
C GLN A 105 -13.69 -21.97 -8.54
N LEU A 106 -13.35 -21.37 -7.39
CA LEU A 106 -14.27 -21.29 -6.24
C LEU A 106 -15.51 -20.46 -6.60
N ARG A 107 -15.33 -19.32 -7.28
CA ARG A 107 -16.45 -18.48 -7.76
C ARG A 107 -17.33 -19.22 -8.77
N MET A 108 -16.75 -19.92 -9.73
CA MET A 108 -17.50 -20.70 -10.73
C MET A 108 -18.35 -21.81 -10.09
N ARG A 109 -17.88 -22.39 -8.99
CA ARG A 109 -18.61 -23.42 -8.22
C ARG A 109 -19.51 -22.85 -7.11
N ASN A 110 -19.66 -21.52 -7.05
CA ASN A 110 -20.41 -20.82 -6.00
C ASN A 110 -19.97 -21.18 -4.56
N LEU A 111 -18.68 -21.47 -4.38
CA LEU A 111 -18.08 -21.73 -3.07
C LEU A 111 -17.62 -20.43 -2.44
N ARG A 112 -18.25 -20.07 -1.31
CA ARG A 112 -17.87 -18.88 -0.56
C ARG A 112 -16.50 -19.08 0.09
N TYR A 113 -15.61 -18.11 -0.13
CA TYR A 113 -14.29 -18.07 0.49
C TYR A 113 -14.07 -16.74 1.21
N ARG A 114 -13.06 -16.71 2.09
CA ARG A 114 -12.57 -15.50 2.76
C ARG A 114 -11.05 -15.51 2.85
N TRP A 115 -10.48 -14.32 3.00
CA TRP A 115 -9.05 -14.15 3.27
C TRP A 115 -8.80 -14.02 4.77
N GLY A 116 -7.86 -14.80 5.31
CA GLY A 116 -7.32 -14.66 6.66
C GLY A 116 -6.10 -13.72 6.70
N TYR A 117 -5.78 -13.23 7.90
CA TYR A 117 -4.61 -12.40 8.17
C TYR A 117 -3.41 -13.26 8.62
N PRO A 118 -2.16 -12.91 8.23
CA PRO A 118 -1.81 -11.91 7.20
C PRO A 118 -2.12 -12.42 5.79
N PHE A 119 -2.14 -13.75 5.62
CA PHE A 119 -2.49 -14.41 4.38
C PHE A 119 -2.96 -15.85 4.66
N ALA A 120 -4.21 -16.15 4.32
CA ALA A 120 -4.75 -17.50 4.22
C ALA A 120 -6.00 -17.48 3.32
N LEU A 121 -6.21 -18.47 2.45
CA LEU A 121 -7.47 -18.65 1.73
C LEU A 121 -8.32 -19.68 2.46
N ILE A 122 -9.48 -19.28 2.97
CA ILE A 122 -10.34 -20.14 3.81
C ILE A 122 -11.68 -20.36 3.12
N VAL A 123 -12.09 -21.63 3.00
CA VAL A 123 -13.38 -22.06 2.46
C VAL A 123 -14.10 -22.90 3.50
N ASN A 124 -15.37 -22.55 3.75
CA ASN A 124 -16.25 -23.34 4.61
C ASN A 124 -17.27 -24.05 3.74
N THR A 125 -17.26 -25.38 3.71
CA THR A 125 -18.25 -26.17 2.97
C THR A 125 -18.59 -27.45 3.73
N ARG A 126 -19.89 -27.79 3.77
CA ARG A 126 -20.41 -29.00 4.42
C ARG A 126 -19.96 -29.19 5.88
N GLY A 127 -19.84 -28.09 6.62
CA GLY A 127 -19.38 -28.11 8.02
C GLY A 127 -17.87 -28.25 8.21
N THR A 128 -17.09 -28.38 7.13
CA THR A 128 -15.63 -28.49 7.17
C THR A 128 -14.98 -27.21 6.68
N THR A 129 -13.90 -26.80 7.35
CA THR A 129 -13.07 -25.66 6.96
C THR A 129 -11.83 -26.16 6.24
N PHE A 130 -11.58 -25.65 5.03
CA PHE A 130 -10.38 -25.89 4.25
C PHE A 130 -9.59 -24.60 4.15
N THR A 131 -8.27 -24.67 4.32
CA THR A 131 -7.41 -23.49 4.36
C THR A 131 -6.15 -23.71 3.53
N ILE A 132 -5.76 -22.69 2.75
CA ILE A 132 -4.42 -22.57 2.16
C ILE A 132 -3.68 -21.47 2.90
N SER A 133 -2.66 -21.84 3.68
CA SER A 133 -1.72 -20.89 4.32
C SER A 133 -0.32 -21.01 3.72
N THR A 134 0.03 -22.19 3.23
CA THR A 134 1.32 -22.54 2.65
C THR A 134 1.13 -23.21 1.28
N HIS A 135 2.21 -23.31 0.50
CA HIS A 135 2.17 -24.00 -0.79
C HIS A 135 1.77 -25.48 -0.66
N GLN A 136 2.17 -26.13 0.44
CA GLN A 136 1.86 -27.54 0.70
C GLN A 136 0.36 -27.79 0.87
N ASP A 137 -0.40 -26.75 1.23
CA ASP A 137 -1.85 -26.85 1.42
C ASP A 137 -2.62 -26.86 0.08
N ILE A 138 -1.99 -26.46 -1.03
CA ILE A 138 -2.67 -26.31 -2.33
C ILE A 138 -3.23 -27.64 -2.82
N THR A 139 -2.39 -28.68 -2.92
CA THR A 139 -2.80 -30.01 -3.40
C THR A 139 -3.89 -30.66 -2.53
N PRO A 140 -3.76 -30.72 -1.18
CA PRO A 140 -4.85 -31.26 -0.36
C PRO A 140 -6.12 -30.42 -0.44
N PHE A 141 -6.02 -29.08 -0.56
CA PHE A 141 -7.17 -28.20 -0.70
C PHE A 141 -7.90 -28.40 -2.04
N THR A 142 -7.19 -28.43 -3.17
CA THR A 142 -7.80 -28.63 -4.49
C THR A 142 -8.45 -30.00 -4.58
N LYS A 143 -7.79 -31.04 -4.06
CA LYS A 143 -8.34 -32.40 -4.00
C LYS A 143 -9.61 -32.47 -3.15
N ALA A 144 -9.59 -31.89 -1.96
CA ALA A 144 -10.75 -31.93 -1.05
C ALA A 144 -11.98 -31.20 -1.62
N LEU A 145 -11.77 -30.15 -2.42
CA LEU A 145 -12.83 -29.37 -3.04
C LEU A 145 -13.14 -29.78 -4.49
N ASN A 146 -12.55 -30.87 -4.99
CA ASN A 146 -12.66 -31.34 -6.39
C ASN A 146 -12.38 -30.22 -7.42
N LEU A 147 -11.35 -29.42 -7.15
CA LEU A 147 -10.84 -28.38 -8.06
C LEU A 147 -9.85 -28.99 -9.04
N THR A 148 -9.69 -28.38 -10.21
CA THR A 148 -8.63 -28.77 -11.14
C THR A 148 -7.29 -28.33 -10.60
N GLU A 149 -6.33 -29.25 -10.58
CA GLU A 149 -4.98 -28.96 -10.12
C GLU A 149 -4.36 -27.89 -11.04
N THR A 150 -3.96 -26.78 -10.43
CA THR A 150 -3.38 -25.65 -11.14
C THR A 150 -1.97 -25.46 -10.62
N ASN A 151 -0.98 -25.49 -11.51
CA ASN A 151 0.39 -25.19 -11.13
C ASN A 151 0.51 -23.68 -10.86
N ILE A 152 0.72 -23.31 -9.60
CA ILE A 152 0.89 -21.92 -9.17
C ILE A 152 2.39 -21.63 -9.16
N LEU A 153 2.95 -21.35 -10.34
CA LEU A 153 4.38 -21.08 -10.53
C LEU A 153 4.88 -19.86 -9.73
N ASP A 154 4.01 -18.88 -9.49
CA ASP A 154 4.39 -17.59 -8.89
C ASP A 154 4.57 -17.63 -7.37
N TRP A 155 4.25 -18.73 -6.69
CA TRP A 155 4.35 -18.77 -5.22
C TRP A 155 5.79 -18.73 -4.70
N TYR A 156 6.71 -19.44 -5.37
CA TYR A 156 8.12 -19.52 -4.99
C TYR A 156 8.84 -18.18 -5.08
N ALA A 157 8.41 -17.29 -5.99
CA ALA A 157 8.97 -15.95 -6.12
C ALA A 157 8.62 -15.01 -4.95
N LEU A 158 7.69 -15.43 -4.08
CA LEU A 158 7.22 -14.62 -2.97
C LEU A 158 7.85 -15.02 -1.65
N ASP A 159 8.27 -16.27 -1.45
CA ASP A 159 8.79 -16.69 -0.15
C ASP A 159 10.07 -15.90 0.23
N PRO A 160 10.03 -15.03 1.26
CA PRO A 160 11.21 -14.30 1.69
C PRO A 160 12.29 -15.24 2.22
N ALA A 161 11.93 -16.43 2.72
CA ALA A 161 12.89 -17.42 3.22
C ALA A 161 13.68 -18.10 2.08
N LEU A 162 13.09 -18.21 0.88
CA LEU A 162 13.75 -18.76 -0.31
C LEU A 162 14.39 -17.68 -1.19
N THR A 163 13.94 -16.43 -1.09
CA THR A 163 14.40 -15.31 -1.93
C THR A 163 15.39 -14.38 -1.22
N ALA A 164 15.47 -14.42 0.12
CA ALA A 164 16.49 -13.66 0.84
C ALA A 164 17.86 -14.33 0.66
N PRO A 165 18.90 -13.62 0.18
CA PRO A 165 20.26 -14.09 0.38
C PRO A 165 20.45 -14.30 1.88
N SER A 166 21.08 -15.41 2.26
CA SER A 166 21.32 -15.75 3.66
C SER A 166 21.88 -14.52 4.38
N ALA A 167 21.41 -14.25 5.60
CA ALA A 167 21.75 -13.04 6.35
C ALA A 167 23.27 -12.77 6.48
N GLN A 168 24.10 -13.78 6.20
CA GLN A 168 25.55 -13.73 6.12
C GLN A 168 26.10 -12.92 4.92
N GLN A 169 25.30 -12.63 3.89
CA GLN A 169 25.75 -11.95 2.67
C GLN A 169 25.36 -10.45 2.61
N ARG A 170 24.66 -9.92 3.60
CA ARG A 170 24.36 -8.48 3.64
C ARG A 170 25.64 -7.72 3.99
N PRO A 171 26.21 -6.88 3.09
CA PRO A 171 27.32 -6.03 3.47
C PRO A 171 26.87 -5.15 4.64
N ARG A 172 27.66 -5.16 5.72
CA ARG A 172 27.44 -4.36 6.92
C ARG A 172 27.16 -2.92 6.52
N TRP A 173 26.01 -2.39 6.93
CA TRP A 173 25.64 -0.99 6.71
C TRP A 173 26.80 -0.08 7.10
N ARG A 174 27.35 0.65 6.12
CA ARG A 174 28.35 1.70 6.35
C ARG A 174 27.65 3.04 6.21
N SER A 175 27.61 3.81 7.30
CA SER A 175 27.12 5.18 7.29
C SER A 175 27.85 5.98 6.19
N PRO A 176 27.15 6.81 5.41
CA PRO A 176 27.81 7.74 4.52
C PRO A 176 28.76 8.62 5.34
N ALA A 177 30.06 8.55 5.05
CA ALA A 177 31.03 9.43 5.69
C ALA A 177 30.64 10.88 5.42
N LYS A 178 30.55 11.68 6.48
CA LYS A 178 30.28 13.11 6.45
C LYS A 178 31.27 13.75 5.46
N ARG A 179 30.77 14.24 4.32
CA ARG A 179 31.59 14.91 3.29
C ARG A 179 32.28 16.10 3.95
N GLN A 180 33.55 15.95 4.32
CA GLN A 180 34.36 17.04 4.83
C GLN A 180 34.58 18.00 3.65
N ARG A 181 34.04 19.21 3.75
CA ARG A 181 34.34 20.30 2.81
C ARG A 181 35.84 20.56 2.91
N LEU A 182 36.57 20.27 1.83
CA LEU A 182 37.93 20.76 1.63
C LEU A 182 37.88 22.28 1.62
N ALA A 183 38.47 22.89 2.65
CA ALA A 183 38.74 24.32 2.66
C ALA A 183 39.78 24.62 1.57
N HIS A 184 39.38 25.34 0.53
CA HIS A 184 40.33 25.97 -0.38
C HIS A 184 41.05 27.07 0.40
N ALA A 185 42.28 26.78 0.83
CA ALA A 185 43.23 27.78 1.27
C ALA A 185 43.69 28.58 0.03
N GLY A 186 43.07 29.74 -0.17
CA GLY A 186 43.57 30.75 -1.10
C GLY A 186 44.85 31.36 -0.53
N HIS A 187 45.98 30.97 -1.11
CA HIS A 187 47.29 31.55 -0.84
C HIS A 187 47.38 32.91 -1.58
N ILE A 188 47.57 33.99 -0.82
CA ILE A 188 47.87 35.34 -1.33
C ILE A 188 49.40 35.48 -1.45
N PRO A 189 49.94 35.93 -2.58
CA PRO A 189 51.23 36.58 -2.60
C PRO A 189 51.08 38.11 -2.69
N GLN A 190 51.77 38.81 -1.78
CA GLN A 190 52.05 40.26 -1.85
C GLN A 190 53.31 40.52 -2.69
N GLY A 191 53.33 41.66 -3.38
CA GLY A 191 54.53 42.27 -3.98
C GLY A 191 54.14 43.10 -5.22
N ALA A 192 53.73 44.36 -5.08
CA ALA A 192 54.57 45.58 -4.99
C ALA A 192 55.02 46.11 -6.36
N GLY A 193 54.58 47.34 -6.69
CA GLY A 193 55.34 48.26 -7.56
C GLY A 193 54.57 48.90 -8.72
N GLY A 194 54.33 50.21 -8.62
CA GLY A 194 54.60 51.12 -9.76
C GLY A 194 53.43 51.77 -10.52
N GLN A 195 53.03 52.95 -10.02
CA GLN A 195 52.82 54.22 -10.76
C GLN A 195 51.78 54.37 -11.89
N ASN A 196 50.85 55.32 -11.64
CA ASN A 196 50.38 56.45 -12.45
C ASN A 196 50.08 56.27 -13.96
N ASN A 197 48.83 56.51 -14.38
CA ASN A 197 48.44 57.83 -14.94
C ASN A 197 46.94 57.93 -15.30
N THR A 198 46.36 59.02 -14.81
CA THR A 198 45.37 59.95 -15.38
C THR A 198 45.06 59.85 -16.90
N ILE A 199 43.78 59.89 -17.29
CA ILE A 199 43.07 61.00 -17.98
C ILE A 199 41.77 60.49 -18.62
N GLU A 200 40.74 61.33 -18.49
CA GLU A 200 39.38 61.32 -19.02
C GLU A 200 39.31 61.21 -20.57
N HIS A 201 38.33 60.47 -21.08
CA HIS A 201 37.13 60.97 -21.80
C HIS A 201 36.38 59.82 -22.47
#